data_AF-A0A967U5J3-F1
#
_entry.id   AF-A0A967U5J3-F1
#
_cell.length_a   1.000
_cell.length_b   1.000
_cell.length_c   1.000
_cell.angle_alpha   90.00
_cell.angle_beta   90.00
_cell.angle_gamma   90.00
#
_symmetry.space_group_name_H-M   'P 1'
#
loop_
_entity.id
_entity.type
_entity.pdbx_description
1 polymer ?
#
loop_
_entity_poly.entity_id
_entity_poly.type
_entity_poly.pdbx_seq_one_letter_code
_entity_poly.pdbx_strand_id
1 'polypeptide(L)'
;MHLADLYDSFLIDLDGVIYVGDSPTYKAPQVISRLIKAGKEVVFITNDPRRSSSQYSTKLRSIDIHTAAKNIVTSATALSTHIKNKYNTNSKTAFVIGSDNLKKEVQRAGLELITKKSRVNSDFVIVGGNNKVDYDDLKKATLCIRAGASFFATN
;
A
#
# COMPACT_ATOMS: atom_id res chain seq x y z
N MET A 1 -5.79 25.83 -23.71
CA MET A 1 -5.72 25.48 -22.27
C MET A 1 -6.07 24.02 -22.14
N HIS A 2 -5.08 23.19 -21.79
CA HIS A 2 -5.28 21.79 -21.51
C HIS A 2 -5.64 21.59 -20.04
N LEU A 3 -6.33 20.49 -19.71
CA LEU A 3 -6.63 20.14 -18.31
C LEU A 3 -5.36 20.11 -17.44
N ALA A 4 -4.24 19.68 -18.02
CA ALA A 4 -2.96 19.61 -17.32
C ALA A 4 -2.40 20.98 -16.92
N ASP A 5 -2.84 22.06 -17.57
CA ASP A 5 -2.39 23.42 -17.26
C ASP A 5 -3.04 23.96 -15.98
N LEU A 6 -4.16 23.35 -15.55
CA LEU A 6 -4.95 23.79 -14.40
C LEU A 6 -4.45 23.27 -13.05
N TYR A 7 -3.53 22.30 -13.04
CA TYR A 7 -3.07 21.62 -11.83
C TYR A 7 -1.55 21.49 -11.80
N ASP A 8 -0.95 21.63 -10.62
CA ASP A 8 0.49 21.49 -10.43
C ASP A 8 0.91 20.04 -10.15
N SER A 9 0.02 19.25 -9.56
CA SER A 9 0.27 17.87 -9.14
C SER A 9 -0.82 16.92 -9.63
N PHE A 10 -0.42 15.67 -9.95
CA PHE A 10 -1.29 14.61 -10.44
C PHE A 10 -1.12 13.36 -9.57
N LEU A 11 -2.21 12.92 -8.96
CA LEU A 11 -2.30 11.64 -8.26
C LEU A 11 -2.95 10.64 -9.21
N ILE A 12 -2.18 9.65 -9.67
CA ILE A 12 -2.58 8.79 -10.77
C ILE A 12 -2.66 7.35 -10.28
N ASP A 13 -3.83 6.74 -10.42
CA ASP A 13 -4.03 5.33 -10.16
C ASP A 13 -3.20 4.45 -11.11
N LEU A 14 -2.99 3.17 -10.77
CA LEU A 14 -2.12 2.26 -11.51
C LEU A 14 -2.87 1.31 -12.45
N ASP A 15 -3.57 0.32 -11.92
CA ASP A 15 -4.16 -0.76 -12.72
C ASP A 15 -5.45 -0.29 -13.40
N GLY A 16 -5.57 -0.49 -14.71
CA GLY A 16 -6.64 0.08 -15.53
C GLY A 16 -6.39 1.53 -15.98
N VAL A 17 -5.42 2.24 -15.40
CA VAL A 17 -5.09 3.64 -15.75
C VAL A 17 -3.74 3.74 -16.46
N ILE A 18 -2.67 3.27 -15.84
CA ILE A 18 -1.31 3.27 -16.41
C ILE A 18 -1.02 1.99 -17.18
N TYR A 19 -1.51 0.86 -16.71
CA TYR A 19 -1.33 -0.44 -17.34
C TYR A 19 -2.57 -1.33 -17.15
N VAL A 20 -2.68 -2.37 -17.96
CA VAL A 20 -3.58 -3.52 -17.72
C VAL A 20 -2.70 -4.77 -17.72
N GLY A 21 -2.61 -5.43 -16.57
CA GLY A 21 -1.63 -6.51 -16.37
C GLY A 21 -0.20 -5.99 -16.48
N ASP A 22 0.52 -6.43 -17.52
CA ASP A 22 1.91 -6.03 -17.79
C ASP A 22 2.05 -5.05 -18.98
N SER A 23 0.95 -4.72 -19.66
CA SER A 23 0.98 -3.82 -20.82
C SER A 23 0.56 -2.41 -20.45
N PRO A 24 1.27 -1.35 -20.91
CA PRO A 24 0.84 0.02 -20.69
C PRO A 24 -0.48 0.31 -21.40
N THR A 25 -1.30 1.17 -20.82
CA THR A 25 -2.47 1.72 -21.51
C THR A 25 -2.03 2.69 -22.62
N TYR A 26 -2.94 3.00 -23.55
CA TYR A 26 -2.62 3.81 -24.72
C TYR A 26 -1.99 5.15 -24.32
N LYS A 27 -0.76 5.37 -24.80
CA LYS A 27 0.04 6.57 -24.59
C LYS A 27 0.41 6.91 -23.13
N ALA A 28 0.18 6.03 -22.15
CA ALA A 28 0.47 6.34 -20.75
C ALA A 28 1.94 6.79 -20.51
N PRO A 29 2.97 6.07 -21.00
CA PRO A 29 4.36 6.50 -20.81
C PRO A 29 4.65 7.90 -21.39
N GLN A 30 4.08 8.19 -22.56
CA GLN A 30 4.24 9.48 -23.24
C GLN A 30 3.54 10.61 -22.47
N VAL A 31 2.35 10.37 -21.92
CA VAL A 31 1.64 11.35 -21.10
C VAL A 31 2.40 11.65 -19.82
N ILE A 32 2.85 10.63 -19.09
CA ILE A 32 3.65 10.81 -17.87
C ILE A 32 4.93 11.58 -18.16
N SER A 33 5.66 11.22 -19.23
CA SER A 33 6.87 11.94 -19.64
C SER A 33 6.58 13.42 -19.92
N ARG A 34 5.46 13.75 -20.58
CA ARG A 34 5.06 15.13 -20.86
C ARG A 34 4.72 15.91 -19.58
N LEU A 35 3.99 15.31 -18.65
CA LEU A 35 3.67 15.95 -17.36
C LEU A 35 4.95 16.29 -16.59
N ILE A 36 5.88 15.34 -16.47
CA ILE A 36 7.15 15.54 -15.78
C ILE A 36 7.99 16.62 -16.47
N LYS A 37 8.08 16.61 -17.81
CA LYS A 37 8.80 17.65 -18.58
C LYS A 37 8.18 19.03 -18.46
N ALA A 38 6.87 19.10 -18.23
CA ALA A 38 6.16 20.34 -17.96
C ALA A 38 6.30 20.82 -16.49
N GLY A 39 7.16 20.18 -15.70
CA GLY A 39 7.41 20.54 -14.30
C GLY A 39 6.30 20.10 -13.34
N LYS A 40 5.38 19.24 -13.77
CA LYS A 40 4.28 18.75 -12.93
C LYS A 40 4.77 17.68 -11.96
N GLU A 41 4.26 17.71 -10.74
CA GLU A 41 4.49 16.63 -9.78
C GLU A 41 3.58 15.45 -10.09
N VAL A 42 4.15 14.26 -10.21
CA VAL A 42 3.40 13.03 -10.50
C VAL A 42 3.61 12.02 -9.37
N VAL A 43 2.53 11.65 -8.71
CA VAL A 43 2.49 10.63 -7.66
C VAL A 43 1.58 9.51 -8.11
N PHE A 44 2.07 8.28 -8.06
CA PHE A 44 1.28 7.10 -8.34
C PHE A 44 0.64 6.58 -7.07
N ILE A 45 -0.65 6.26 -7.14
CA ILE A 45 -1.41 5.73 -6.01
C ILE A 45 -1.97 4.36 -6.37
N THR A 46 -2.01 3.44 -5.41
CA THR A 46 -2.63 2.13 -5.62
C THR A 46 -3.19 1.58 -4.33
N ASN A 47 -4.35 0.94 -4.42
CA ASN A 47 -4.99 0.24 -3.31
C ASN A 47 -4.38 -1.15 -3.06
N ASP A 48 -3.45 -1.63 -3.89
CA ASP A 48 -2.83 -2.94 -3.74
C ASP A 48 -1.66 -2.91 -2.73
N PRO A 49 -1.78 -3.57 -1.56
CA PRO A 49 -0.75 -3.56 -0.52
C PRO A 49 0.34 -4.62 -0.77
N ARG A 50 0.21 -5.45 -1.81
CA ARG A 50 1.04 -6.65 -1.99
C ARG A 50 2.47 -6.34 -2.40
N ARG A 51 2.69 -5.26 -3.14
CA ARG A 51 4.01 -4.83 -3.62
C ARG A 51 4.46 -3.58 -2.89
N SER A 52 5.77 -3.48 -2.65
CA SER A 52 6.39 -2.26 -2.12
C SER A 52 6.39 -1.15 -3.18
N SER A 53 6.53 0.11 -2.74
CA SER A 53 6.74 1.23 -3.66
C SER A 53 7.96 1.02 -4.56
N SER A 54 9.02 0.37 -4.08
CA SER A 54 10.18 0.02 -4.92
C SER A 54 9.85 -1.02 -5.99
N GLN A 55 9.04 -2.03 -5.68
CA GLN A 55 8.59 -3.02 -6.65
C GLN A 55 7.68 -2.39 -7.72
N TYR A 56 6.81 -1.46 -7.34
CA TYR A 56 6.03 -0.68 -8.32
C TYR A 56 6.90 0.23 -9.18
N SER A 57 7.91 0.88 -8.61
CA SER A 57 8.87 1.69 -9.38
C SER A 57 9.59 0.83 -10.44
N THR A 58 10.01 -0.39 -10.09
CA THR A 58 10.57 -1.35 -11.06
C THR A 58 9.56 -1.76 -12.13
N LYS A 59 8.30 -2.03 -11.75
CA LYS A 59 7.24 -2.36 -12.72
C LYS A 59 6.95 -1.20 -13.69
N LEU A 60 6.88 0.03 -13.19
CA LEU A 60 6.67 1.20 -14.04
C LEU A 60 7.83 1.41 -15.00
N ARG A 61 9.06 1.15 -14.54
CA ARG A 61 10.26 1.21 -15.40
C ARG A 61 10.19 0.21 -16.56
N SER A 62 9.63 -0.98 -16.37
CA SER A 62 9.53 -1.97 -17.45
C SER A 62 8.56 -1.56 -18.57
N ILE A 63 7.71 -0.56 -18.33
CA ILE A 63 6.82 0.05 -19.33
C ILE A 63 7.24 1.48 -19.69
N ASP A 64 8.53 1.80 -19.52
CA ASP A 64 9.14 3.10 -19.84
C ASP A 64 8.62 4.30 -19.03
N ILE A 65 8.14 4.04 -17.80
CA ILE A 65 7.78 5.08 -16.82
C ILE A 65 8.83 5.10 -15.71
N HIS A 66 9.72 6.08 -15.76
CA HIS A 66 10.80 6.24 -14.80
C HIS A 66 10.35 7.13 -13.63
N THR A 67 10.06 6.51 -12.49
CA THR A 67 9.67 7.23 -11.26
C THR A 67 10.39 6.66 -10.03
N ALA A 68 10.64 7.52 -9.04
CA ALA A 68 11.24 7.11 -7.78
C ALA A 68 10.19 6.45 -6.85
N ALA A 69 10.61 5.51 -6.00
CA ALA A 69 9.72 4.86 -5.05
C ALA A 69 9.00 5.84 -4.10
N LYS A 70 9.61 7.00 -3.79
CA LYS A 70 8.99 8.05 -2.97
C LYS A 70 7.75 8.69 -3.61
N ASN A 71 7.62 8.59 -4.94
CA ASN A 71 6.47 9.09 -5.69
C ASN A 71 5.40 8.00 -5.87
N ILE A 72 5.44 6.92 -5.07
CA ILE A 72 4.47 5.83 -5.13
C ILE A 72 3.91 5.58 -3.74
N VAL A 73 2.60 5.73 -3.60
CA VAL A 73 1.86 5.50 -2.37
C VAL A 73 0.99 4.26 -2.57
N THR A 74 1.24 3.23 -1.78
CA THR A 74 0.39 2.03 -1.70
C THR A 74 -0.53 2.12 -0.50
N SER A 75 -1.65 1.39 -0.51
CA SER A 75 -2.52 1.25 0.67
C SER A 75 -1.77 0.76 1.92
N ALA A 76 -0.74 -0.08 1.76
CA ALA A 76 0.12 -0.51 2.87
C ALA A 76 0.92 0.66 3.48
N THR A 77 1.53 1.50 2.63
CA THR A 77 2.28 2.69 3.10
C THR A 77 1.35 3.75 3.70
N ALA A 78 0.16 3.93 3.13
CA ALA A 78 -0.86 4.83 3.64
C ALA A 78 -1.35 4.39 5.03
N LEU A 79 -1.63 3.10 5.20
CA LEU A 79 -2.01 2.52 6.49
C LEU A 79 -0.91 2.66 7.54
N SER A 80 0.33 2.31 7.19
CA SER A 80 1.49 2.43 8.08
C SER A 80 1.67 3.87 8.57
N THR A 81 1.59 4.84 7.66
CA THR A 81 1.66 6.27 7.98
C THR A 81 0.50 6.71 8.87
N HIS A 82 -0.72 6.26 8.57
CA HIS A 82 -1.90 6.54 9.37
C HIS A 82 -1.75 6.04 10.82
N ILE A 83 -1.36 4.77 10.98
CA ILE A 83 -1.16 4.15 12.29
C ILE A 83 -0.10 4.90 13.08
N LYS A 84 1.07 5.16 12.47
CA LYS A 84 2.17 5.87 13.12
C LYS A 84 1.80 7.28 13.58
N ASN A 85 0.96 7.98 12.81
CA ASN A 85 0.56 9.36 13.12
C ASN A 85 -0.57 9.43 14.15
N LYS A 86 -1.46 8.43 14.20
CA LYS A 86 -2.65 8.46 15.06
C LYS A 86 -2.51 7.69 16.37
N TYR A 87 -1.59 6.73 16.45
CA TYR A 87 -1.49 5.82 17.59
C TYR A 87 -0.07 5.83 18.17
N ASN A 88 0.02 5.73 19.50
CA ASN A 88 1.29 5.38 20.14
C ASN A 88 1.58 3.90 19.91
N THR A 89 2.55 3.60 19.05
CA THR A 89 2.90 2.22 18.66
C THR A 89 3.93 1.56 19.56
N ASN A 90 4.46 2.26 20.57
CA ASN A 90 5.46 1.68 21.47
C ASN A 90 4.90 0.46 22.22
N SER A 91 5.59 -0.67 22.10
CA SER A 91 5.19 -1.97 22.66
C SER A 91 3.80 -2.46 22.23
N LYS A 92 3.30 -2.00 21.06
CA LYS A 92 2.02 -2.42 20.50
C LYS A 92 2.19 -3.54 19.49
N THR A 93 1.22 -4.44 19.47
CA THR A 93 1.25 -5.66 18.67
C THR A 93 0.21 -5.64 17.56
N ALA A 94 0.51 -6.30 16.44
CA ALA A 94 -0.39 -6.44 15.31
C ALA A 94 -0.48 -7.88 14.83
N PHE A 95 -1.70 -8.35 14.59
CA PHE A 95 -1.95 -9.55 13.80
C PHE A 95 -2.30 -9.15 12.36
N VAL A 96 -1.49 -9.58 11.41
CA VAL A 96 -1.60 -9.15 10.00
C VAL A 96 -1.97 -10.35 9.12
N ILE A 97 -3.14 -10.29 8.49
CA ILE A 97 -3.53 -11.15 7.38
C ILE A 97 -3.20 -10.39 6.09
N GLY A 98 -2.08 -10.73 5.46
CA GLY A 98 -1.56 -9.90 4.38
C GLY A 98 -0.28 -10.43 3.74
N SER A 99 0.10 -9.80 2.63
CA SER A 99 1.39 -9.98 1.98
C SER A 99 2.58 -9.70 2.92
N ASP A 100 3.76 -10.18 2.53
CA ASP A 100 5.00 -9.86 3.26
C ASP A 100 5.34 -8.36 3.20
N ASN A 101 4.94 -7.68 2.12
CA ASN A 101 5.09 -6.24 2.04
C ASN A 101 4.23 -5.52 3.10
N LEU A 102 2.94 -5.90 3.23
CA LEU A 102 2.07 -5.31 4.24
C LEU A 102 2.62 -5.52 5.66
N LYS A 103 3.11 -6.73 5.96
CA LYS A 103 3.78 -7.02 7.23
C LYS A 103 4.98 -6.11 7.49
N LYS A 104 5.83 -5.89 6.48
CA LYS A 104 6.98 -4.98 6.58
C LYS A 104 6.55 -3.53 6.84
N GLU A 105 5.51 -3.04 6.15
CA GLU A 105 5.00 -1.69 6.38
C GLU A 105 4.41 -1.51 7.79
N VAL A 106 3.72 -2.53 8.30
CA VAL A 106 3.21 -2.55 9.68
C VAL A 106 4.35 -2.50 10.70
N GLN A 107 5.43 -3.26 10.47
CA GLN A 107 6.63 -3.19 11.32
C GLN A 107 7.29 -1.81 11.27
N ARG A 108 7.32 -1.15 10.10
CA ARG A 108 7.82 0.23 9.97
C ARG A 108 6.96 1.27 10.70
N ALA A 109 5.69 0.96 10.95
CA ALA A 109 4.84 1.78 11.82
C ALA A 109 5.22 1.65 13.32
N GLY A 110 6.11 0.71 13.66
CA GLY A 110 6.54 0.43 15.03
C GLY A 110 5.75 -0.68 15.72
N LEU A 111 4.91 -1.42 14.99
CA LEU A 111 4.12 -2.50 15.55
C LEU A 111 4.87 -3.84 15.50
N GLU A 112 4.85 -4.58 16.60
CA GLU A 112 5.38 -5.94 16.66
C GLU A 112 4.38 -6.93 16.06
N LEU A 113 4.83 -7.79 15.15
CA LEU A 113 3.95 -8.78 14.53
C LEU A 113 3.78 -10.00 15.42
N ILE A 114 2.53 -10.33 15.74
CA ILE A 114 2.20 -11.61 16.37
C ILE A 114 1.77 -12.64 15.32
N THR A 115 1.93 -13.92 15.65
CA THR A 115 1.57 -15.02 14.77
C THR A 115 0.25 -15.64 15.17
N LYS A 116 -0.33 -16.47 14.31
CA LYS A 116 -1.52 -17.26 14.65
C LYS A 116 -1.33 -18.23 15.82
N LYS A 117 -0.07 -18.60 16.11
CA LYS A 117 0.30 -19.45 17.27
C LYS A 117 0.48 -18.66 18.56
N SER A 118 0.51 -17.33 18.51
CA SER A 118 0.69 -16.49 19.69
C SER A 118 -0.49 -16.65 20.66
N ARG A 119 -0.19 -16.89 21.94
CA ARG A 119 -1.19 -17.06 22.99
C ARG A 119 -1.87 -15.75 23.41
N VAL A 120 -1.21 -14.62 23.13
CA VAL A 120 -1.72 -13.26 23.41
C VAL A 120 -2.59 -12.75 22.27
N ASN A 121 -3.51 -11.83 22.57
CA ASN A 121 -4.25 -11.08 21.56
C ASN A 121 -3.42 -9.89 21.09
N SER A 122 -3.71 -9.39 19.88
CA SER A 122 -3.07 -8.20 19.33
C SER A 122 -3.80 -6.93 19.74
N ASP A 123 -3.09 -5.80 19.75
CA ASP A 123 -3.70 -4.46 19.84
C ASP A 123 -4.33 -4.05 18.50
N PHE A 124 -3.78 -4.53 17.39
CA PHE A 124 -4.23 -4.23 16.03
C PHE A 124 -4.46 -5.50 15.22
N VAL A 125 -5.58 -5.55 14.49
CA VAL A 125 -5.81 -6.53 13.43
C VAL A 125 -5.81 -5.80 12.09
N ILE A 126 -4.95 -6.23 11.18
CA ILE A 126 -4.77 -5.60 9.88
C ILE A 126 -4.98 -6.64 8.79
N VAL A 127 -5.91 -6.36 7.88
CA VAL A 127 -6.25 -7.25 6.76
C VAL A 127 -5.96 -6.54 5.44
N GLY A 128 -5.28 -7.23 4.53
CA GLY A 128 -5.05 -6.73 3.19
C GLY A 128 -4.68 -7.85 2.22
N GLY A 129 -4.49 -7.50 0.95
CA GLY A 129 -4.28 -8.45 -0.15
C GLY A 129 -3.30 -9.58 0.19
N ASN A 130 -3.80 -10.82 0.18
CA ASN A 130 -3.05 -12.04 0.42
C ASN A 130 -3.72 -13.21 -0.34
N ASN A 131 -2.94 -14.03 -1.03
CA ASN A 131 -3.44 -15.20 -1.75
C ASN A 131 -3.39 -16.48 -0.89
N LYS A 132 -2.91 -16.40 0.34
CA LYS A 132 -2.69 -17.52 1.26
C LYS A 132 -3.37 -17.26 2.61
N VAL A 133 -4.69 -17.11 2.60
CA VAL A 133 -5.49 -16.95 3.83
C VAL A 133 -6.10 -18.29 4.18
N ASP A 134 -6.01 -18.69 5.45
CA ASP A 134 -6.67 -19.89 5.96
C ASP A 134 -7.64 -19.59 7.12
N TYR A 135 -8.39 -20.62 7.54
CA TYR A 135 -9.39 -20.49 8.61
C TYR A 135 -8.77 -20.08 9.96
N ASP A 136 -7.55 -20.53 10.26
CA ASP A 136 -6.89 -20.19 11.52
C ASP A 136 -6.53 -18.71 11.57
N ASP A 137 -6.17 -18.12 10.43
CA ASP A 137 -5.98 -16.67 10.31
C ASP A 137 -7.26 -15.93 10.66
N LEU A 138 -8.38 -16.31 10.03
CA LEU A 138 -9.69 -15.68 10.27
C LEU A 138 -10.17 -15.85 11.72
N LYS A 139 -9.98 -17.04 12.28
CA LYS A 139 -10.29 -17.34 13.69
C LYS A 139 -9.46 -16.45 14.62
N LYS A 140 -8.15 -16.38 14.42
CA LYS A 140 -7.26 -15.57 15.28
C LYS A 140 -7.60 -14.08 15.17
N ALA A 141 -7.81 -13.56 13.96
CA ALA A 141 -8.22 -12.19 13.74
C ALA A 141 -9.54 -11.88 14.45
N THR A 142 -10.55 -12.74 14.29
CA THR A 142 -11.87 -12.58 14.94
C THR A 142 -11.73 -12.54 16.46
N LEU A 143 -10.94 -13.44 17.05
CA LEU A 143 -10.71 -13.45 18.50
C LEU A 143 -10.01 -12.18 18.99
N CYS A 144 -9.02 -11.67 18.25
CA CYS A 144 -8.34 -10.41 18.60
C CYS A 144 -9.31 -9.22 18.51
N ILE A 145 -10.09 -9.11 17.42
CA ILE A 145 -11.10 -8.05 17.24
C ILE A 145 -12.12 -8.08 18.38
N ARG A 146 -12.65 -9.26 18.72
CA ARG A 146 -13.61 -9.42 19.83
C ARG A 146 -13.00 -9.08 21.19
N ALA A 147 -11.69 -9.20 21.33
CA ALA A 147 -10.95 -8.80 22.53
C ALA A 147 -10.58 -7.30 22.56
N GLY A 148 -11.06 -6.50 21.60
CA GLY A 148 -10.88 -5.05 21.58
C GLY A 148 -9.77 -4.54 20.66
N ALA A 149 -9.19 -5.40 19.81
CA ALA A 149 -8.19 -4.95 18.84
C ALA A 149 -8.78 -3.94 17.85
N SER A 150 -8.02 -2.89 17.53
CA SER A 150 -8.37 -1.97 16.45
C SER A 150 -8.29 -2.69 15.11
N PHE A 151 -9.34 -2.60 14.29
CA PHE A 151 -9.42 -3.32 13.03
C PHE A 151 -9.24 -2.38 11.83
N PHE A 152 -8.28 -2.71 10.96
CA PHE A 152 -8.01 -1.99 9.72
C PHE A 152 -8.03 -2.94 8.51
N ALA A 153 -8.61 -2.47 7.42
CA ALA A 153 -8.50 -3.07 6.10
C ALA A 153 -7.75 -2.11 5.16
N THR A 154 -6.90 -2.64 4.28
CA THR A 154 -6.12 -1.80 3.34
C THR A 154 -6.98 -1.19 2.22
N ASN A 155 -8.10 -1.82 1.88
CA ASN A 155 -9.00 -1.45 0.79
C ASN A 155 -10.33 -2.20 0.89
#